data_AF-A0A9P6PKF6-F1
#
_entry.id   AF-A0A9P6PKF6-F1
#
_cell.length_a   1.000
_cell.length_b   1.000
_cell.length_c   1.000
_cell.angle_alpha   90.00
_cell.angle_beta   90.00
_cell.angle_gamma   90.00
#
_symmetry.space_group_name_H-M   'P 1'
#
loop_
_entity.id
_entity.type
_entity.pdbx_description
1 polymer ?
#
loop_
_entity_poly.entity_id
_entity_poly.type
_entity_poly.pdbx_seq_one_letter_code
_entity_poly.pdbx_strand_id
1 'polypeptide(L)'
;SSAPRRLLDQLMHVPDWLDWKRIERGQDVFWRHVTYIAAGLVHFSLAGGYNSPKFMKVLTSTGYLTGNGTKARIYETSQFVTDVMRSIEHLRPGTGVAWKSIVQVRLLHSQVRCRLALLSKAHAKYYSIEYHG
;
A
#
# COMPACT_ATOMS: atom_id res chain seq x y z
N SER A 1 20.61 -16.40 9.28
CA SER A 1 19.82 -15.27 9.82
C SER A 1 18.40 -15.75 10.13
N SER A 2 17.87 -15.44 11.31
CA SER A 2 16.50 -15.80 11.74
C SER A 2 15.42 -14.81 11.25
N ALA A 3 15.83 -13.77 10.51
CA ALA A 3 14.92 -12.71 10.04
C ALA A 3 13.82 -13.20 9.06
N PRO A 4 14.10 -14.06 8.06
CA PRO A 4 13.06 -14.54 7.15
C PRO A 4 11.98 -15.35 7.86
N ARG A 5 12.37 -16.18 8.84
CA ARG A 5 11.43 -16.97 9.65
C ARG A 5 10.54 -16.07 10.49
N ARG A 6 11.11 -15.12 11.24
CA ARG A 6 10.33 -14.14 12.01
C ARG A 6 9.35 -13.35 11.16
N LEU A 7 9.76 -12.94 9.96
CA LEU A 7 8.88 -12.25 9.03
C LEU A 7 7.71 -13.16 8.63
N LEU A 8 7.99 -14.42 8.26
CA LEU A 8 6.94 -15.37 7.90
C LEU A 8 5.97 -15.59 9.07
N ASP A 9 6.48 -15.77 10.29
CA ASP A 9 5.65 -15.93 11.49
C ASP A 9 4.71 -14.72 11.67
N GLN A 10 5.23 -13.49 11.49
CA GLN A 10 4.43 -12.27 11.53
C GLN A 10 3.40 -12.16 10.40
N LEU A 11 3.71 -12.66 9.20
CA LEU A 11 2.81 -12.58 8.05
C LEU A 11 1.69 -13.62 8.12
N MET A 12 1.95 -14.76 8.76
CA MET A 12 0.98 -15.84 8.94
C MET A 12 0.08 -15.63 10.16
N HIS A 13 0.52 -14.85 11.14
CA HIS A 13 -0.25 -14.58 12.35
C HIS A 13 -1.48 -13.70 12.07
N VAL A 14 -2.65 -14.23 12.42
CA VAL A 14 -3.92 -13.48 12.47
C VAL A 14 -4.08 -12.92 13.88
N PRO A 15 -4.23 -11.59 14.06
CA PRO A 15 -4.39 -11.01 15.40
C PRO A 15 -5.67 -11.48 16.10
N ASP A 16 -5.61 -11.69 17.42
CA ASP A 16 -6.73 -12.22 18.22
C ASP A 16 -7.96 -11.30 18.22
N TRP A 17 -7.77 -10.00 18.00
CA TRP A 17 -8.84 -9.02 17.94
C TRP A 17 -9.60 -9.01 16.59
N LEU A 18 -9.12 -9.76 15.59
CA LEU A 18 -9.71 -9.74 14.26
C LEU A 18 -11.06 -10.49 14.23
N ASP A 19 -12.13 -9.74 13.99
CA ASP A 19 -13.46 -10.29 13.70
C ASP A 19 -13.70 -10.38 12.19
N TRP A 20 -13.62 -11.60 11.65
CA TRP A 20 -13.88 -11.87 10.23
C TRP A 20 -15.28 -11.47 9.77
N LYS A 21 -16.31 -11.62 10.63
CA LYS A 21 -17.68 -11.19 10.28
C LYS A 21 -17.78 -9.68 10.20
N ARG A 22 -16.99 -8.94 10.99
CA ARG A 22 -16.89 -7.49 10.86
C ARG A 22 -16.21 -7.07 9.55
N ILE A 23 -15.19 -7.79 9.12
CA ILE A 23 -14.54 -7.56 7.81
C ILE A 23 -15.53 -7.80 6.68
N GLU A 24 -16.24 -8.93 6.69
CA GLU A 24 -17.25 -9.27 5.67
C GLU A 24 -18.34 -8.20 5.55
N ARG A 25 -18.87 -7.72 6.68
CA ARG A 25 -19.81 -6.59 6.68
C ARG A 25 -19.21 -5.31 6.08
N GLY A 26 -17.94 -5.04 6.34
CA GLY A 26 -17.23 -3.92 5.74
C GLY A 26 -17.09 -4.05 4.21
N GLN A 27 -16.77 -5.26 3.72
CA GLN A 27 -16.71 -5.57 2.29
C GLN A 27 -18.07 -5.39 1.62
N ASP A 28 -19.13 -5.85 2.27
CA ASP A 28 -20.50 -5.70 1.82
C ASP A 28 -20.94 -4.22 1.74
N VAL A 29 -20.60 -3.40 2.75
CA VAL A 29 -20.78 -1.93 2.68
C VAL A 29 -20.00 -1.32 1.52
N PHE A 30 -18.74 -1.73 1.31
CA PHE A 30 -17.93 -1.25 0.20
C PHE A 30 -18.64 -1.51 -1.15
N TRP A 31 -19.11 -2.73 -1.39
CA TRP A 31 -19.74 -3.08 -2.66
C TRP A 31 -21.10 -2.39 -2.88
N ARG A 32 -21.88 -2.17 -1.82
CA ARG A 32 -23.13 -1.37 -1.92
C ARG A 32 -22.89 0.08 -2.35
N HIS A 33 -21.74 0.65 -1.98
CA HIS A 33 -21.45 2.06 -2.17
C HIS A 33 -20.20 2.32 -3.04
N VAL A 34 -19.77 1.32 -3.81
CA VAL A 34 -18.47 1.33 -4.50
C VAL A 34 -18.31 2.52 -5.45
N THR A 35 -19.39 2.96 -6.09
CA THR A 35 -19.37 4.14 -6.99
C THR A 35 -19.07 5.43 -6.24
N TYR A 36 -19.73 5.67 -5.11
CA TYR A 36 -19.49 6.84 -4.25
C TYR A 36 -18.11 6.80 -3.61
N ILE A 37 -17.70 5.62 -3.14
CA ILE A 37 -16.37 5.40 -2.55
C ILE A 37 -15.30 5.67 -3.61
N ALA A 38 -15.44 5.12 -4.83
CA ALA A 38 -14.50 5.35 -5.92
C ALA A 38 -14.42 6.82 -6.33
N ALA A 39 -15.56 7.52 -6.42
CA ALA A 39 -15.57 8.96 -6.67
C ALA A 39 -14.81 9.73 -5.57
N GLY A 40 -15.04 9.37 -4.29
CA GLY A 40 -14.32 9.93 -3.17
C GLY A 40 -12.81 9.70 -3.24
N LEU A 41 -12.40 8.46 -3.51
CA LEU A 41 -11.00 8.06 -3.61
C LEU A 41 -10.28 8.77 -4.76
N VAL A 42 -10.90 8.91 -5.92
CA VAL A 42 -10.29 9.56 -7.09
C VAL A 42 -10.16 11.07 -6.88
N HIS A 43 -11.23 11.74 -6.44
CA HIS A 43 -11.25 13.21 -6.41
C HIS A 43 -10.58 13.79 -5.16
N PHE A 44 -10.65 13.10 -4.02
CA PHE A 44 -10.12 13.61 -2.77
C PHE A 44 -8.80 12.93 -2.39
N SER A 45 -8.78 11.60 -2.31
CA SER A 45 -7.57 10.89 -1.84
C SER A 45 -6.45 10.92 -2.87
N LEU A 46 -6.75 10.58 -4.13
CA LEU A 46 -5.77 10.54 -5.20
C LEU A 46 -5.35 11.97 -5.57
N ALA A 47 -6.26 12.77 -6.14
CA ALA A 47 -5.92 14.12 -6.60
C ALA A 47 -5.40 15.02 -5.44
N GLY A 48 -6.02 14.95 -4.25
CA GLY A 48 -5.52 15.67 -3.07
C GLY A 48 -4.16 15.18 -2.58
N GLY A 49 -3.92 13.86 -2.59
CA GLY A 49 -2.63 13.27 -2.22
C GLY A 49 -1.48 13.72 -3.13
N TYR A 50 -1.72 13.84 -4.44
CA TYR A 50 -0.75 14.37 -5.40
C TYR A 50 -0.42 15.85 -5.20
N ASN A 51 -1.26 16.61 -4.48
CA ASN A 51 -0.96 17.99 -4.11
C ASN A 51 -0.10 18.11 -2.83
N SER A 52 0.20 16.99 -2.14
CA SER A 52 1.06 17.01 -0.96
C SER A 52 2.55 17.05 -1.33
N PRO A 53 3.31 18.08 -0.91
CA PRO A 53 4.74 18.20 -1.25
C PRO A 53 5.58 17.04 -0.72
N LYS A 54 5.28 16.52 0.47
CA LYS A 54 6.01 15.39 1.07
C LYS A 54 5.78 14.10 0.27
N PHE A 55 4.53 13.84 -0.10
CA PHE A 55 4.17 12.68 -0.93
C PHE A 55 4.85 12.74 -2.29
N MET A 56 4.75 13.87 -2.97
CA MET A 56 5.38 14.08 -4.28
C MET A 56 6.90 13.94 -4.22
N LYS A 57 7.52 14.38 -3.13
CA LYS A 57 8.97 14.25 -2.96
C LYS A 57 9.41 12.79 -2.91
N VAL A 58 8.68 11.92 -2.22
CA VAL A 58 8.97 10.47 -2.18
C VAL A 58 8.84 9.85 -3.58
N LEU A 59 7.77 10.20 -4.31
CA LEU A 59 7.50 9.62 -5.63
C LEU A 59 8.53 10.03 -6.68
N THR A 60 8.88 11.31 -6.71
CA THR A 60 9.88 11.85 -7.63
C THR A 60 11.29 11.34 -7.31
N SER A 61 11.64 11.22 -6.02
CA SER A 61 12.97 10.74 -5.60
C SER A 61 13.19 9.25 -5.86
N THR A 62 12.12 8.47 -5.97
CA THR A 62 12.19 7.03 -6.25
C THR A 62 11.89 6.67 -7.71
N GLY A 63 11.36 7.62 -8.48
CA GLY A 63 10.92 7.40 -9.87
C GLY A 63 9.76 6.41 -9.99
N TYR A 64 9.10 6.08 -8.87
CA TYR A 64 8.13 4.99 -8.79
C TYR A 64 6.79 5.33 -9.46
N LEU A 65 6.52 6.62 -9.68
CA LEU A 65 5.28 7.17 -10.23
C LEU A 65 5.53 8.28 -11.27
N THR A 66 6.65 8.20 -12.00
CA THR A 66 7.02 9.17 -13.05
C THR A 66 6.87 8.56 -14.45
N GLY A 67 6.32 9.32 -15.41
CA GLY A 67 6.24 8.92 -16.82
C GLY A 67 5.18 7.86 -17.13
N ASN A 68 5.47 6.95 -18.05
CA ASN A 68 4.51 5.96 -18.58
C ASN A 68 4.00 4.95 -17.53
N GLY A 69 4.66 4.83 -16.36
CA GLY A 69 4.27 3.91 -15.29
C GLY A 69 3.09 4.39 -14.43
N THR A 70 2.75 5.69 -14.45
CA THR A 70 1.72 6.27 -13.56
C THR A 70 0.35 5.62 -13.73
N LYS A 71 -0.09 5.38 -14.97
CA LYS A 71 -1.37 4.72 -15.24
C LYS A 71 -1.41 3.29 -14.71
N ALA A 72 -0.35 2.51 -14.95
CA ALA A 72 -0.25 1.14 -14.46
C ALA A 72 -0.35 1.08 -12.93
N ARG A 73 0.30 2.00 -12.22
CA ARG A 73 0.25 2.06 -10.75
C ARG A 73 -1.12 2.46 -10.19
N ILE A 74 -1.85 3.33 -10.89
CA ILE A 74 -3.24 3.64 -10.53
C ILE A 74 -4.09 2.36 -10.66
N TYR A 75 -3.93 1.61 -11.75
CA TYR A 75 -4.63 0.33 -11.92
C TYR A 75 -4.23 -0.70 -10.87
N GLU A 76 -2.94 -0.85 -10.55
CA GLU A 76 -2.48 -1.75 -9.49
C GLU A 76 -3.09 -1.41 -8.13
N THR A 77 -3.21 -0.12 -7.80
CA THR A 77 -3.85 0.33 -6.55
C THR A 77 -5.34 0.04 -6.55
N SER A 78 -6.04 0.31 -7.66
CA SER A 78 -7.46 -0.01 -7.80
C SER A 78 -7.71 -1.53 -7.70
N GLN A 79 -6.85 -2.34 -8.33
CA GLN A 79 -6.91 -3.79 -8.24
C GLN A 79 -6.66 -4.26 -6.81
N PHE A 80 -5.64 -3.72 -6.14
CA PHE A 80 -5.36 -4.03 -4.74
C PHE A 80 -6.56 -3.78 -3.82
N VAL A 81 -7.18 -2.60 -3.92
CA VAL A 81 -8.38 -2.26 -3.14
C VAL A 81 -9.52 -3.24 -3.45
N THR A 82 -9.72 -3.55 -4.73
CA THR A 82 -10.76 -4.48 -5.17
C THR A 82 -10.53 -5.88 -4.62
N ASP A 83 -9.30 -6.39 -4.65
CA ASP A 83 -8.94 -7.71 -4.13
C ASP A 83 -9.14 -7.79 -2.62
N VAL A 84 -8.73 -6.75 -1.88
CA VAL A 84 -8.92 -6.66 -0.42
C VAL A 84 -10.41 -6.64 -0.06
N MET A 85 -11.24 -5.98 -0.87
CA MET A 85 -12.67 -5.86 -0.61
C MET A 85 -13.50 -7.03 -1.17
N ARG A 86 -12.89 -7.96 -1.92
CA ARG A 86 -13.63 -8.99 -2.67
C ARG A 86 -14.31 -10.03 -1.78
N SER A 87 -13.56 -10.63 -0.85
CA SER A 87 -14.06 -11.63 0.10
C SER A 87 -13.05 -11.89 1.22
N ILE A 88 -13.48 -12.56 2.29
CA ILE A 88 -12.58 -13.01 3.36
C ILE A 88 -11.50 -13.96 2.81
N GLU A 89 -11.85 -14.83 1.87
CA GLU A 89 -10.92 -15.84 1.34
C GLU A 89 -9.72 -15.19 0.62
N HIS A 90 -9.90 -14.01 0.04
CA HIS A 90 -8.80 -13.24 -0.55
C HIS A 90 -7.80 -12.72 0.50
N LEU A 91 -8.22 -12.57 1.76
CA LEU A 91 -7.40 -12.07 2.87
C LEU A 91 -6.73 -13.18 3.68
N ARG A 92 -7.02 -14.46 3.40
CA ARG A 92 -6.48 -15.60 4.16
C ARG A 92 -4.95 -15.65 4.05
N PRO A 93 -4.23 -15.77 5.17
CA PRO A 93 -2.78 -15.90 5.14
C PRO A 93 -2.30 -17.10 4.32
N GLY A 94 -1.24 -16.89 3.53
CA GLY A 94 -0.61 -17.92 2.70
C GLY A 94 -1.35 -18.23 1.38
N THR A 95 -2.68 -18.16 1.35
CA THR A 95 -3.49 -18.62 0.21
C THR A 95 -4.17 -17.48 -0.54
N GLY A 96 -4.61 -16.43 0.18
CA GLY A 96 -5.40 -15.34 -0.36
C GLY A 96 -4.64 -14.45 -1.34
N VAL A 97 -5.30 -14.08 -2.44
CA VAL A 97 -4.71 -13.20 -3.48
C VAL A 97 -4.41 -11.81 -2.90
N ALA A 98 -5.35 -11.22 -2.17
CA ALA A 98 -5.13 -9.93 -1.52
C ALA A 98 -4.04 -10.01 -0.45
N TRP A 99 -3.97 -11.12 0.31
CA TRP A 99 -2.88 -11.33 1.26
C TRP A 99 -1.50 -11.31 0.57
N LYS A 100 -1.35 -11.98 -0.58
CA LYS A 100 -0.09 -11.93 -1.37
C LYS A 100 0.24 -10.51 -1.80
N SER A 101 -0.75 -9.76 -2.31
CA SER A 101 -0.56 -8.37 -2.70
C SER A 101 -0.20 -7.46 -1.52
N ILE A 102 -0.81 -7.67 -0.33
CA ILE A 102 -0.46 -6.95 0.91
C ILE A 102 1.02 -7.18 1.27
N VAL A 103 1.49 -8.44 1.19
CA VAL A 103 2.90 -8.77 1.44
C VAL A 103 3.81 -8.07 0.43
N GLN A 104 3.48 -8.11 -0.86
CA GLN A 104 4.25 -7.45 -1.91
C GLN A 104 4.35 -5.94 -1.68
N VAL A 105 3.22 -5.28 -1.36
CA VAL A 105 3.18 -3.85 -1.05
C VAL A 105 4.01 -3.52 0.20
N ARG A 106 3.97 -4.36 1.25
CA ARG A 106 4.78 -4.17 2.46
C ARG A 106 6.28 -4.26 2.16
N LEU A 107 6.69 -5.21 1.32
CA LEU A 107 8.08 -5.35 0.88
C LEU A 107 8.50 -4.18 -0.02
N LEU A 108 7.63 -3.77 -0.94
CA LEU A 108 7.81 -2.60 -1.79
C LEU A 108 8.10 -1.35 -0.95
N HIS A 109 7.24 -1.03 0.03
CA HIS A 109 7.46 0.13 0.90
C HIS A 109 8.75 0.01 1.72
N SER A 110 9.14 -1.20 2.12
CA SER A 110 10.40 -1.43 2.84
C SER A 110 11.59 -1.13 1.94
N GLN A 111 11.57 -1.59 0.68
CA GLN A 111 12.61 -1.29 -0.31
C GLN A 111 12.70 0.21 -0.62
N VAL A 112 11.55 0.89 -0.76
CA VAL A 112 11.50 2.35 -0.95
C VAL A 112 12.15 3.08 0.23
N ARG A 113 11.83 2.71 1.48
CA ARG A 113 12.45 3.32 2.67
C ARG A 113 13.95 3.09 2.71
N CYS A 114 14.42 1.88 2.42
CA CYS A 114 15.85 1.58 2.34
C CYS A 114 16.55 2.46 1.29
N ARG A 115 15.96 2.58 0.09
CA ARG A 115 16.50 3.42 -0.99
C ARG A 115 16.57 4.89 -0.58
N LEU A 116 15.52 5.43 0.03
CA LEU A 116 15.47 6.81 0.50
C LEU A 116 16.49 7.07 1.61
N ALA A 117 16.71 6.11 2.51
CA ALA A 117 17.73 6.22 3.55
C ALA A 117 19.15 6.29 2.97
N LEU A 118 19.45 5.48 1.95
CA LEU A 118 20.73 5.54 1.23
C LEU A 118 20.88 6.87 0.49
N LEU A 119 19.82 7.30 -0.20
CA LEU A 119 19.80 8.58 -0.92
C LEU A 119 20.00 9.77 0.02
N SER A 120 19.38 9.75 1.20
CA SER A 120 19.52 10.82 2.19
C SER A 120 20.94 10.91 2.74
N LYS A 121 21.60 9.77 2.95
CA LYS A 121 23.02 9.73 3.36
C LYS A 121 23.96 10.24 2.27
N ALA A 122 23.73 9.87 1.01
CA ALA A 122 24.59 10.26 -0.11
C ALA A 122 24.36 11.71 -0.59
N HIS A 123 23.10 12.17 -0.57
CA HIS A 123 22.67 13.44 -1.15
C HIS A 123 21.59 14.13 -0.29
N ALA A 124 21.95 14.48 0.95
CA ALA A 124 21.02 15.09 1.92
C ALA A 124 20.31 16.36 1.43
N LYS A 125 20.98 17.17 0.58
CA LYS A 125 20.36 18.35 -0.05
C LYS A 125 19.23 17.99 -1.03
N TYR A 126 19.30 16.80 -1.64
CA TYR A 126 18.28 16.32 -2.58
C TYR A 126 17.12 15.64 -1.86
N TYR A 127 17.37 14.84 -0.81
CA TYR A 127 16.33 14.23 0.01
C TYR A 127 16.75 14.15 1.49
N SER A 128 15.95 14.75 2.37
CA SER A 128 16.11 14.65 3.83
C SER A 128 14.98 13.82 4.44
N ILE A 129 15.34 12.75 5.16
CA ILE A 129 14.37 11.97 5.96
C ILE A 129 13.74 12.83 7.05
N GLU A 130 14.49 13.72 7.69
CA GLU A 130 13.95 14.57 8.77
C GLU A 130 12.79 15.45 8.28
N TYR A 131 12.88 15.94 7.04
CA TYR A 131 11.90 16.86 6.48
C TYR A 131 10.78 16.16 5.71
N HIS A 132 11.06 15.00 5.10
CA HIS A 132 10.13 14.31 4.18
C HIS A 132 9.76 12.87 4.57
N GLY A 133 10.38 12.31 5.62
CA GLY A 133 10.21 10.93 6.08
C GLY A 133 8.94 10.67 6.87
#